data_AF-A0A7S3YQQ2-F1
#
_entry.id   AF-A0A7S3YQQ2-F1
#
_cell.length_a   1.000
_cell.length_b   1.000
_cell.length_c   1.000
_cell.angle_alpha   90.00
_cell.angle_beta   90.00
_cell.angle_gamma   90.00
#
_symmetry.space_group_name_H-M   'P 1'
#
loop_
_entity.id
_entity.type
_entity.pdbx_description
1 polymer ?
#
loop_
_entity_poly.entity_id
_entity_poly.type
_entity_poly.pdbx_seq_one_letter_code
_entity_poly.pdbx_strand_id
1 'polypeptide(L)'
;GFESHTVPVYLAECSKPDTRGTVVGCFNAFVVFGQILASLLDGAFFYLDDGWRFMLGFGAVFSLMQLVGMACLPESPRWLVRRGEDDKALAVLQHLRGSVNNEREMEEIREALDEQASELSLRQILRSRPVMYALGVGAGIMALQQLVGINTVMYYSATILKNAGFGGNGDGKLCCCEKDAMPIWLSLSTSGSQFLGILIGQKLSDRVG
;
A
#
# COMPACT_ATOMS: atom_id res chain seq x y z
N GLY A 1 0.35 -7.35 -4.76
CA GLY A 1 1.51 -8.22 -5.03
C GLY A 1 2.59 -7.41 -5.70
N PHE A 2 2.62 -7.36 -7.03
CA PHE A 2 3.53 -6.48 -7.77
C PHE A 2 3.18 -4.99 -7.56
N GLU A 3 1.90 -4.63 -7.62
CA GLU A 3 1.44 -3.24 -7.44
C GLU A 3 1.90 -2.60 -6.12
N SER A 4 1.84 -3.37 -5.02
CA SER A 4 2.21 -2.93 -3.67
C SER A 4 3.70 -2.59 -3.52
N HIS A 5 4.55 -3.10 -4.40
CA HIS A 5 5.98 -2.85 -4.40
C HIS A 5 6.41 -1.86 -5.48
N THR A 6 5.76 -1.87 -6.65
CA THR A 6 6.13 -1.02 -7.78
C THR A 6 5.87 0.46 -7.50
N VAL A 7 4.73 0.80 -6.89
CA VAL A 7 4.36 2.21 -6.64
C VAL A 7 5.30 2.91 -5.64
N PRO A 8 5.58 2.35 -4.45
CA PRO A 8 6.51 2.99 -3.51
C PRO A 8 7.95 3.03 -4.05
N VAL A 9 8.36 2.06 -4.88
CA VAL A 9 9.66 2.09 -5.57
C VAL A 9 9.70 3.22 -6.59
N TYR A 10 8.68 3.35 -7.45
CA TYR A 10 8.60 4.43 -8.42
C TYR A 10 8.59 5.82 -7.74
N LEU A 11 7.78 5.98 -6.69
CA LEU A 11 7.75 7.22 -5.90
C LEU A 11 9.10 7.51 -5.25
N ALA A 12 9.75 6.49 -4.69
CA ALA A 12 11.07 6.61 -4.12
C ALA A 12 12.15 7.02 -5.13
N GLU A 13 12.07 6.54 -6.37
CA GLU A 13 12.99 6.88 -7.45
C GLU A 13 12.75 8.28 -8.01
N CYS A 14 11.49 8.73 -8.04
CA CYS A 14 11.14 10.07 -8.52
C CYS A 14 11.28 11.16 -7.45
N SER A 15 11.26 10.81 -6.16
CA SER A 15 11.30 11.77 -5.05
C SER A 15 12.72 12.24 -4.72
N LYS A 16 12.87 13.51 -4.35
CA LYS A 16 14.12 14.02 -3.77
C LYS A 16 14.38 13.37 -2.40
N PRO A 17 15.65 13.12 -2.01
CA PRO A 17 16.01 12.46 -0.75
C PRO A 17 15.32 13.08 0.48
N ASP A 18 15.26 14.41 0.55
CA ASP A 18 14.67 15.15 1.68
C ASP A 18 13.14 15.02 1.81
N THR A 19 12.45 14.68 0.73
CA THR A 19 10.97 14.61 0.70
C THR A 19 10.43 13.19 0.59
N ARG A 20 11.31 12.20 0.45
CA ARG A 20 10.95 10.81 0.17
C ARG A 20 10.02 10.23 1.24
N GLY A 21 10.29 10.53 2.52
CA GLY A 21 9.44 10.11 3.64
C GLY A 21 8.02 10.68 3.55
N THR A 22 7.90 11.97 3.24
CA THR A 22 6.60 12.65 3.08
C THR A 22 5.82 12.11 1.88
N VAL A 23 6.48 11.86 0.75
CA VAL A 23 5.83 11.33 -0.47
C VAL A 23 5.33 9.91 -0.26
N VAL A 24 6.14 9.04 0.35
CA VAL A 24 5.73 7.66 0.70
C VAL A 24 4.62 7.69 1.75
N GLY A 25 4.71 8.61 2.72
CA GLY A 25 3.68 8.82 3.72
C GLY A 25 2.34 9.26 3.12
N CYS A 26 2.38 10.18 2.16
CA CYS A 26 1.22 10.66 1.42
C CYS A 26 0.55 9.53 0.63
N PHE A 27 1.35 8.69 -0.06
CA PHE A 27 0.84 7.50 -0.75
C PHE A 27 0.09 6.56 0.21
N ASN A 28 0.69 6.23 1.35
CA ASN A 28 0.05 5.38 2.37
C ASN A 28 -1.24 6.01 2.91
N ALA A 29 -1.29 7.34 3.09
CA ALA A 29 -2.50 8.04 3.49
C ALA A 29 -3.61 7.94 2.42
N PHE A 30 -3.26 8.06 1.14
CA PHE A 30 -4.20 7.89 0.03
C PHE A 30 -4.76 6.46 -0.05
N VAL A 31 -3.93 5.44 0.18
CA VAL A 31 -4.38 4.05 0.22
C VAL A 31 -5.44 3.84 1.31
N VAL A 32 -5.20 4.33 2.53
CA VAL A 32 -6.16 4.18 3.62
C VAL A 32 -7.41 5.02 3.40
N PHE A 33 -7.27 6.22 2.84
CA PHE A 33 -8.42 7.01 2.42
C PHE A 33 -9.30 6.25 1.42
N GLY A 34 -8.69 5.58 0.44
CA GLY A 34 -9.38 4.70 -0.50
C GLY A 34 -10.14 3.57 0.19
N GLN A 35 -9.52 2.92 1.19
CA GLN A 35 -10.21 1.87 1.98
C GLN A 35 -11.40 2.40 2.78
N ILE A 36 -11.28 3.59 3.38
CA ILE A 36 -12.39 4.24 4.10
C ILE A 36 -13.53 4.57 3.13
N LEU A 37 -13.20 5.14 1.97
CA LEU A 37 -14.18 5.46 0.94
C LEU A 37 -14.88 4.20 0.42
N ALA A 38 -14.12 3.13 0.14
CA ALA A 38 -14.67 1.85 -0.28
C ALA A 38 -15.61 1.27 0.80
N SER A 39 -15.21 1.31 2.06
CA SER A 39 -16.04 0.82 3.18
C SER A 39 -17.32 1.65 3.35
N LEU A 40 -17.29 2.96 3.07
CA LEU A 40 -18.48 3.81 3.05
C LEU A 40 -19.43 3.45 1.90
N LEU A 41 -18.88 3.24 0.70
CA LEU A 41 -19.65 2.85 -0.47
C LEU A 41 -20.30 1.47 -0.26
N ASP A 42 -19.54 0.51 0.27
CA ASP A 42 -20.05 -0.82 0.62
C ASP A 42 -21.20 -0.71 1.63
N GLY A 43 -21.07 0.11 2.67
CA GLY A 43 -22.15 0.40 3.62
C GLY A 43 -23.40 1.03 2.99
N ALA A 44 -23.22 1.95 2.04
CA ALA A 44 -24.33 2.64 1.37
C ALA A 44 -25.10 1.71 0.42
N PHE A 45 -24.40 0.83 -0.30
CA PHE A 45 -25.02 -0.08 -1.28
C PHE A 45 -25.43 -1.43 -0.70
N PHE A 46 -25.07 -1.74 0.56
CA PHE A 46 -25.38 -3.02 1.21
C PHE A 46 -26.87 -3.36 1.25
N TYR A 47 -27.73 -2.35 1.40
CA TYR A 47 -29.18 -2.54 1.55
C TYR A 47 -29.94 -2.65 0.21
N LEU A 48 -29.26 -2.60 -0.93
CA LEU A 48 -29.86 -2.80 -2.25
C LEU A 48 -29.69 -4.25 -2.72
N ASP A 49 -30.76 -4.86 -3.25
CA ASP A 49 -30.75 -6.24 -3.78
C ASP A 49 -29.70 -6.46 -4.91
N ASP A 50 -29.38 -5.42 -5.69
CA ASP A 50 -28.33 -5.42 -6.74
C ASP A 50 -27.05 -4.65 -6.33
N GLY A 51 -26.91 -4.28 -5.06
CA GLY A 51 -25.85 -3.41 -4.55
C GLY A 51 -24.43 -3.89 -4.84
N TRP A 52 -24.21 -5.21 -4.84
CA TRP A 52 -22.89 -5.82 -5.12
C TRP A 52 -22.34 -5.47 -6.52
N ARG A 53 -23.22 -5.22 -7.51
CA ARG A 53 -22.82 -4.81 -8.86
C ARG A 53 -22.26 -3.39 -8.86
N PHE A 54 -22.84 -2.51 -8.03
CA PHE A 54 -22.37 -1.14 -7.86
C PHE A 54 -21.07 -1.09 -7.05
N MET A 55 -20.90 -1.96 -6.04
CA MET A 55 -19.64 -2.10 -5.29
C MET A 55 -18.49 -2.49 -6.23
N LEU A 56 -18.69 -3.52 -7.06
CA LEU A 56 -17.69 -3.93 -8.06
C LEU A 56 -17.52 -2.89 -9.19
N GLY A 57 -18.62 -2.27 -9.61
CA GLY A 57 -18.63 -1.24 -10.65
C GLY A 57 -17.82 0.00 -10.26
N PHE A 58 -17.95 0.47 -9.02
CA PHE A 58 -17.11 1.56 -8.51
C PHE A 58 -15.63 1.17 -8.49
N GLY A 59 -15.31 -0.06 -8.05
CA GLY A 59 -13.94 -0.59 -8.14
C GLY A 59 -13.37 -0.54 -9.56
N ALA A 60 -14.19 -0.92 -10.56
CA ALA A 60 -13.80 -0.85 -11.97
C ALA A 60 -13.62 0.59 -12.49
N VAL A 61 -14.41 1.56 -12.00
CA VAL A 61 -14.22 2.98 -12.34
C VAL A 61 -12.89 3.50 -11.77
N PHE A 62 -12.57 3.18 -10.52
CA PHE A 62 -11.30 3.57 -9.90
C PHE A 62 -10.09 2.94 -10.62
N SER A 63 -10.18 1.67 -11.02
CA SER A 63 -9.09 1.02 -11.77
C SER A 63 -8.90 1.62 -13.16
N LEU A 64 -9.99 1.98 -13.85
CA LEU A 64 -9.90 2.66 -15.15
C LEU A 64 -9.30 4.07 -14.99
N MET A 65 -9.71 4.81 -13.96
CA MET A 65 -9.12 6.11 -13.65
C MET A 65 -7.62 6.00 -13.37
N GLN A 66 -7.19 4.98 -12.62
CA GLN A 66 -5.78 4.69 -12.37
C GLN A 66 -5.03 4.33 -13.67
N LEU A 67 -5.64 3.53 -14.56
CA LEU A 67 -5.05 3.15 -15.83
C LEU A 67 -4.80 4.37 -16.73
N VAL A 68 -5.78 5.28 -16.81
CA VAL A 68 -5.63 6.55 -17.53
C VAL A 68 -4.56 7.42 -16.88
N GLY A 69 -4.53 7.48 -15.54
CA GLY A 69 -3.50 8.22 -14.81
C GLY A 69 -2.09 7.71 -15.10
N MET A 70 -1.89 6.39 -15.12
CA MET A 70 -0.62 5.76 -15.47
C MET A 70 -0.16 6.06 -16.89
N ALA A 71 -1.08 6.18 -17.85
CA ALA A 71 -0.73 6.55 -19.23
C ALA A 71 -0.16 7.98 -19.35
N CYS A 72 -0.44 8.85 -18.38
CA CYS A 72 0.07 10.23 -18.33
C CYS A 72 1.36 10.39 -17.50
N LEU A 73 1.80 9.35 -16.79
CA LEU A 73 2.98 9.42 -15.92
C LEU A 73 4.28 9.19 -16.72
N PRO A 74 5.33 10.00 -16.50
CA PRO A 74 6.63 9.74 -17.11
C PRO A 74 7.24 8.44 -16.55
N GLU A 75 7.99 7.73 -17.39
CA GLU A 75 8.71 6.52 -16.96
C GLU A 75 9.81 6.86 -15.94
N SER A 76 10.18 5.90 -15.09
CA SER A 76 11.23 6.11 -14.08
C SER A 76 12.58 6.42 -14.76
N PRO A 77 13.31 7.48 -14.33
CA PRO A 77 14.64 7.79 -14.85
C PRO A 77 15.61 6.62 -14.78
N ARG A 78 15.58 5.83 -13.70
CA ARG A 78 16.46 4.65 -13.54
C ARG A 78 16.16 3.56 -14.56
N TRP A 79 14.89 3.40 -14.91
CA TRP A 79 14.46 2.43 -15.92
C TRP A 79 14.92 2.85 -17.32
N LEU A 80 14.85 4.15 -17.63
CA LEU A 80 15.34 4.71 -18.90
C LEU A 80 16.86 4.56 -19.05
N VAL A 81 17.64 4.87 -18.00
CA VAL A 81 19.10 4.64 -17.99
C VAL A 81 19.43 3.17 -18.17
N ARG A 82 18.70 2.26 -17.50
CA ARG A 82 18.88 0.81 -17.65
C ARG A 82 18.61 0.30 -19.08
N ARG A 83 17.72 0.96 -19.83
CA ARG A 83 17.45 0.66 -21.25
C ARG A 83 18.44 1.33 -22.21
N GLY A 84 19.36 2.16 -21.72
CA GLY A 84 20.30 2.94 -22.53
C GLY A 84 19.66 4.17 -23.19
N GLU A 85 18.47 4.60 -22.75
CA GLU A 85 17.78 5.79 -23.27
C GLU A 85 18.13 7.04 -22.44
N ASP A 86 19.42 7.36 -22.37
CA ASP A 86 19.98 8.40 -21.49
C ASP A 86 19.41 9.80 -21.76
N ASP A 87 19.18 10.17 -23.03
CA ASP A 87 18.62 11.46 -23.40
C ASP A 87 17.20 11.66 -22.83
N LYS A 88 16.40 10.58 -22.82
CA LYS A 88 15.05 10.61 -22.23
C LYS A 88 15.11 10.63 -20.71
N ALA A 89 16.04 9.89 -20.11
CA ALA A 89 16.24 9.93 -18.66
C ALA A 89 16.60 11.35 -18.18
N LEU A 90 17.47 12.03 -18.92
CA LEU A 90 17.89 13.41 -18.64
C LEU A 90 16.70 14.39 -18.80
N ALA A 91 15.88 14.23 -19.84
CA ALA A 91 14.66 15.03 -20.02
C ALA A 91 13.64 14.82 -18.88
N VAL A 92 13.45 13.59 -18.40
CA VAL A 92 12.55 13.29 -17.27
C VAL A 92 13.14 13.85 -15.96
N LEU A 93 14.45 13.72 -15.73
CA LEU A 93 15.11 14.33 -14.55
C LEU A 93 14.99 15.85 -14.56
N GLN A 94 15.17 16.49 -15.72
CA GLN A 94 14.95 17.94 -15.89
C GLN A 94 13.51 18.33 -15.55
N HIS A 95 12.53 17.53 -15.97
CA HIS A 95 11.13 17.78 -15.67
C HIS A 95 10.80 17.60 -14.17
N LEU A 96 11.36 16.58 -13.53
CA LEU A 96 11.08 16.24 -12.12
C LEU A 96 11.83 17.14 -11.13
N ARG A 97 13.07 17.55 -11.43
CA ARG A 97 13.98 18.21 -10.47
C ARG A 97 14.49 19.58 -10.91
N GLY A 98 14.26 19.99 -12.17
CA GLY A 98 14.82 21.19 -12.77
C GLY A 98 16.20 20.95 -13.39
N SER A 99 16.92 22.01 -13.78
CA SER A 99 18.19 21.91 -14.52
C SER A 99 19.45 21.82 -13.64
N VAL A 100 19.36 21.41 -12.38
CA VAL A 100 20.48 21.45 -11.43
C VAL A 100 20.96 20.03 -11.11
N ASN A 101 22.22 19.74 -11.44
CA ASN A 101 22.94 18.49 -11.14
C ASN A 101 22.40 17.20 -11.80
N ASN A 102 21.68 17.30 -12.92
CA ASN A 102 21.12 16.12 -13.59
C ASN A 102 22.20 15.18 -14.15
N GLU A 103 23.33 15.71 -14.64
CA GLU A 103 24.43 14.87 -15.14
C GLU A 103 25.07 14.06 -14.01
N ARG A 104 25.24 14.65 -12.83
CA ARG A 104 25.79 13.95 -11.65
C ARG A 104 24.84 12.87 -11.15
N GLU A 105 23.54 13.16 -11.11
CA GLU A 105 22.53 12.18 -10.69
C GLU A 105 22.42 11.01 -11.70
N MET A 106 22.57 11.27 -12.99
CA MET A 106 22.68 10.22 -14.01
C MET A 106 23.90 9.31 -13.77
N GLU A 107 25.04 9.89 -13.40
CA GLU A 107 26.27 9.17 -13.11
C GLU A 107 26.11 8.28 -11.86
N GLU A 108 25.53 8.82 -10.78
CA GLU A 108 25.19 8.06 -9.56
C GLU A 108 24.21 6.91 -9.85
N ILE A 109 23.22 7.12 -10.73
CA ILE A 109 22.29 6.07 -11.16
C ILE A 109 23.02 4.97 -11.94
N ARG A 110 23.94 5.33 -12.84
CA ARG A 110 24.72 4.36 -13.63
C ARG A 110 25.63 3.52 -12.74
N GLU A 111 26.36 4.15 -11.82
CA GLU A 111 27.20 3.44 -10.86
C GLU A 111 26.37 2.44 -10.04
N ALA A 112 25.21 2.86 -9.53
CA ALA A 112 24.32 1.98 -8.78
C ALA A 112 23.73 0.84 -9.63
N LEU A 113 23.53 1.05 -10.93
CA LEU A 113 23.06 0.01 -11.86
C LEU A 113 24.17 -0.98 -12.19
N ASP A 114 25.41 -0.53 -12.37
CA ASP A 114 26.57 -1.39 -12.61
C ASP A 114 26.89 -2.25 -11.39
N GLU A 115 26.77 -1.68 -10.19
CA GLU A 115 26.92 -2.41 -8.93
C GLU A 115 25.85 -3.51 -8.78
N GLN A 116 24.61 -3.23 -9.23
CA GLN A 116 23.50 -4.20 -9.26
C GLN A 116 23.58 -5.21 -10.43
N ALA A 117 24.21 -4.83 -11.54
CA ALA A 117 24.41 -5.68 -12.72
C ALA A 117 25.48 -6.77 -12.46
N SER A 118 26.35 -6.57 -11.47
CA SER A 118 27.07 -7.68 -10.85
C SER A 118 26.03 -8.61 -10.22
N GLU A 119 25.63 -9.65 -10.95
CA GLU A 119 24.46 -10.48 -10.66
C GLU A 119 24.40 -10.86 -9.18
N LEU A 120 23.56 -10.18 -8.40
CA LEU A 120 23.16 -10.67 -7.09
C LEU A 120 22.25 -11.85 -7.35
N SER A 121 22.85 -13.02 -7.57
CA SER A 121 22.12 -14.27 -7.66
C SER A 121 21.25 -14.38 -6.40
N LEU A 122 19.99 -14.79 -6.54
CA LEU A 122 19.12 -15.06 -5.37
C LEU A 122 19.83 -15.96 -4.35
N ARG A 123 20.74 -16.84 -4.82
CA ARG A 123 21.65 -17.63 -3.99
C ARG A 123 22.69 -16.81 -3.21
N GLN A 124 23.28 -15.76 -3.76
CA GLN A 124 24.19 -14.87 -3.04
C GLN A 124 23.45 -14.03 -2.00
N ILE A 125 22.26 -13.52 -2.33
CA ILE A 125 21.41 -12.78 -1.40
C ILE A 125 21.03 -13.66 -0.21
N LEU A 126 20.54 -14.88 -0.47
CA LEU A 126 20.19 -15.87 0.56
C LEU A 126 21.40 -16.39 1.36
N ARG A 127 22.62 -16.23 0.86
CA ARG A 127 23.85 -16.65 1.55
C ARG A 127 24.45 -15.56 2.42
N SER A 128 24.04 -14.31 2.22
CA SER A 128 24.49 -13.18 3.03
C SER A 128 23.77 -13.19 4.40
N ARG A 129 24.55 -13.32 5.48
CA ARG A 129 24.01 -13.37 6.86
C ARG A 129 23.17 -12.13 7.20
N PRO A 130 23.61 -10.88 6.93
CA PRO A 130 22.83 -9.69 7.28
C PRO A 130 21.45 -9.66 6.62
N VAL A 131 21.38 -10.04 5.34
CA VAL A 131 20.10 -10.06 4.61
C VAL A 131 19.19 -11.16 5.13
N MET A 132 19.71 -12.34 5.44
CA MET A 132 18.90 -13.41 6.04
C MET A 132 18.38 -13.07 7.43
N TYR A 133 19.14 -12.34 8.25
CA TYR A 133 18.64 -11.81 9.52
C TYR A 133 17.54 -10.78 9.30
N ALA A 134 17.74 -9.80 8.42
CA ALA A 134 16.72 -8.81 8.09
C ALA A 134 15.46 -9.45 7.51
N LEU A 135 15.62 -10.43 6.62
CA LEU A 135 14.54 -11.21 6.03
C LEU A 135 13.80 -12.03 7.09
N GLY A 136 14.52 -12.69 8.00
CA GLY A 136 13.92 -13.47 9.09
C GLY A 136 13.13 -12.60 10.06
N VAL A 137 13.66 -11.44 10.44
CA VAL A 137 12.94 -10.46 11.28
C VAL A 137 11.72 -9.91 10.55
N GLY A 138 11.88 -9.47 9.30
CA GLY A 138 10.78 -8.94 8.50
C GLY A 138 9.67 -9.97 8.26
N ALA A 139 10.03 -11.20 7.88
CA ALA A 139 9.09 -12.31 7.71
C ALA A 139 8.42 -12.69 9.03
N GLY A 140 9.16 -12.70 10.14
CA GLY A 140 8.62 -12.95 11.47
C GLY A 140 7.59 -11.90 11.89
N ILE A 141 7.89 -10.62 11.68
CA ILE A 141 6.96 -9.51 11.96
C ILE A 141 5.70 -9.63 11.08
N MET A 142 5.86 -9.91 9.78
CA MET A 142 4.72 -10.11 8.86
C MET A 142 3.88 -11.33 9.24
N ALA A 143 4.51 -12.42 9.69
CA ALA A 143 3.82 -13.61 10.17
C ALA A 143 3.03 -13.31 11.44
N LEU A 144 3.62 -12.60 12.41
CA LEU A 144 2.93 -12.15 13.61
C LEU A 144 1.74 -11.25 13.28
N GLN A 145 1.88 -10.35 12.31
CA GLN A 145 0.79 -9.49 11.85
C GLN A 145 -0.40 -10.30 11.31
N GLN A 146 -0.15 -11.37 10.54
CA GLN A 146 -1.22 -12.23 10.03
C GLN A 146 -1.79 -13.18 11.10
N LEU A 147 -0.96 -13.65 12.04
CA LEU A 147 -1.37 -14.56 13.13
C LEU A 147 -2.32 -13.91 14.14
N VAL A 148 -2.31 -12.58 14.26
CA VAL A 148 -3.35 -11.84 15.01
C VAL A 148 -4.75 -12.12 14.45
N GLY A 149 -4.85 -12.58 13.20
CA GLY A 149 -6.08 -13.15 12.66
C GLY A 149 -7.16 -12.13 12.37
N ILE A 150 -6.80 -10.85 12.16
CA ILE A 150 -7.76 -9.77 11.92
C ILE A 150 -8.70 -10.08 10.75
N ASN A 151 -8.19 -10.72 9.69
CA ASN A 151 -8.97 -11.15 8.54
C ASN A 151 -10.00 -12.23 8.93
N THR A 152 -9.60 -13.20 9.75
CA THR A 152 -10.51 -14.25 10.27
C THR A 152 -11.60 -13.65 11.15
N VAL A 153 -11.26 -12.71 12.03
CA VAL A 153 -12.24 -11.99 12.86
C VAL A 153 -13.21 -11.23 11.96
N MET A 154 -12.73 -10.52 10.93
CA MET A 154 -13.58 -9.76 10.01
C MET A 154 -14.63 -10.65 9.31
N TYR A 155 -14.23 -11.81 8.78
CA TYR A 155 -15.13 -12.72 8.06
C TYR A 155 -16.08 -13.50 8.99
N TYR A 156 -15.61 -13.89 10.17
CA TYR A 156 -16.37 -14.78 11.07
C TYR A 156 -16.98 -14.08 12.29
N SER A 157 -16.85 -12.75 12.43
CA SER A 157 -17.34 -12.02 13.61
C SER A 157 -18.82 -12.28 13.86
N ALA A 158 -19.67 -12.22 12.83
CA ALA A 158 -21.10 -12.48 12.96
C ALA A 158 -21.39 -13.90 13.49
N THR A 159 -20.64 -14.90 13.02
CA THR A 159 -20.74 -16.29 13.49
C THR A 159 -20.23 -16.45 14.92
N ILE A 160 -19.11 -15.80 15.27
CA ILE A 160 -18.54 -15.81 16.62
C ILE A 160 -19.52 -15.19 17.61
N LEU A 161 -20.09 -14.03 17.28
CA LEU A 161 -21.04 -13.33 18.16
C LEU A 161 -22.37 -14.09 18.32
N LYS A 162 -22.83 -14.75 17.24
CA LYS A 162 -23.99 -15.64 17.29
C LYS A 162 -23.74 -16.85 18.20
N ASN A 163 -22.57 -17.48 18.10
CA ASN A 163 -22.17 -18.61 18.94
C ASN A 163 -21.88 -18.20 20.39
N ALA A 164 -21.48 -16.95 20.64
CA ALA A 164 -21.24 -16.38 21.96
C ALA A 164 -22.54 -16.02 22.73
N GLY A 165 -23.72 -16.27 22.17
CA GLY A 165 -25.00 -16.10 22.87
C GLY A 165 -25.77 -14.82 22.54
N PHE A 166 -25.21 -13.90 21.74
CA PHE A 166 -25.92 -12.70 21.25
C PHE A 166 -26.94 -13.02 20.11
N GLY A 167 -27.25 -14.30 19.92
CA GLY A 167 -28.10 -14.84 18.86
C GLY A 167 -29.43 -15.43 19.30
N GLY A 168 -29.68 -15.63 20.60
CA GLY A 168 -30.86 -16.36 21.07
C GLY A 168 -31.53 -15.76 22.30
N ASN A 169 -32.76 -15.26 22.12
CA ASN A 169 -33.85 -15.14 23.11
C ASN A 169 -33.60 -14.60 24.53
N GLY A 170 -32.54 -13.84 24.79
CA GLY A 170 -32.37 -13.16 26.08
C GLY A 170 -31.80 -11.77 25.92
N ASP A 171 -32.65 -10.75 26.09
CA ASP A 171 -32.42 -9.38 26.62
C ASP A 171 -31.12 -8.60 26.28
N GLY A 172 -30.36 -9.00 25.27
CA GLY A 172 -29.28 -8.24 24.67
C GLY A 172 -29.77 -7.57 23.39
N LYS A 173 -30.21 -6.31 23.48
CA LYS A 173 -30.55 -5.47 22.32
C LYS A 173 -29.31 -5.25 21.45
N LEU A 174 -29.01 -6.17 20.53
CA LEU A 174 -28.32 -5.84 19.30
C LEU A 174 -29.31 -6.01 18.16
N CYS A 175 -29.73 -4.88 17.58
CA CYS A 175 -30.74 -4.85 16.53
C CYS A 175 -30.31 -5.72 15.34
N CYS A 176 -31.25 -6.41 14.69
CA CYS A 176 -30.96 -7.26 13.52
C CYS A 176 -30.22 -6.53 12.38
N CYS A 177 -30.31 -5.19 12.30
CA CYS A 177 -29.48 -4.35 11.41
C CYS A 177 -27.98 -4.42 11.68
N GLU A 178 -27.54 -4.78 12.89
CA GLU A 178 -26.13 -4.81 13.29
C GLU A 178 -25.43 -6.11 12.86
N LYS A 179 -26.17 -7.21 12.65
CA LYS A 179 -25.58 -8.51 12.27
C LYS A 179 -25.12 -8.56 10.81
N ASP A 180 -25.88 -7.93 9.91
CA ASP A 180 -25.58 -7.95 8.47
C ASP A 180 -24.58 -6.83 8.11
N ALA A 181 -24.60 -5.70 8.82
CA ALA A 181 -23.64 -4.60 8.66
C ALA A 181 -22.35 -4.77 9.48
N MET A 182 -22.24 -5.80 10.34
CA MET A 182 -21.08 -6.03 11.22
C MET A 182 -19.75 -6.09 10.47
N PRO A 183 -19.63 -6.78 9.31
CA PRO A 183 -18.38 -6.82 8.56
C PRO A 183 -17.97 -5.43 8.04
N ILE A 184 -18.94 -4.60 7.68
CA ILE A 184 -18.72 -3.24 7.17
C ILE A 184 -18.22 -2.33 8.29
N TRP A 185 -18.85 -2.37 9.47
CA TRP A 185 -18.40 -1.61 10.64
C TRP A 185 -17.04 -2.07 11.16
N LEU A 186 -16.75 -3.38 11.10
CA LEU A 186 -15.41 -3.92 11.41
C LEU A 186 -14.36 -3.49 10.39
N SER A 187 -14.70 -3.46 9.10
CA SER A 187 -13.81 -2.95 8.04
C SER A 187 -13.52 -1.46 8.24
N LEU A 188 -14.54 -0.67 8.60
CA LEU A 188 -14.38 0.75 8.93
C LEU A 188 -13.50 0.96 10.17
N SER A 189 -13.73 0.17 11.23
CA SER A 189 -12.92 0.19 12.45
C SER A 189 -11.47 -0.21 12.18
N THR A 190 -11.25 -1.23 11.35
CA THR A 190 -9.93 -1.70 10.94
C THR A 190 -9.21 -0.63 10.12
N SER A 191 -9.90 -0.04 9.15
CA SER A 191 -9.36 1.04 8.31
C SER A 191 -9.03 2.29 9.14
N GLY A 192 -9.87 2.65 10.11
CA GLY A 192 -9.59 3.72 11.06
C GLY A 192 -8.38 3.44 11.96
N SER A 193 -8.24 2.20 12.43
CA SER A 193 -7.06 1.77 13.20
C SER A 193 -5.79 1.79 12.36
N GLN A 194 -5.87 1.38 11.09
CA GLN A 194 -4.78 1.50 10.12
C GLN A 194 -4.39 2.97 9.88
N PHE A 195 -5.37 3.86 9.73
CA PHE A 195 -5.13 5.29 9.55
C PHE A 195 -4.38 5.89 10.74
N LEU A 196 -4.82 5.60 11.96
CA LEU A 196 -4.14 6.05 13.19
C LEU A 196 -2.73 5.49 13.30
N GLY A 197 -2.55 4.20 12.99
CA GLY A 197 -1.23 3.56 12.98
C GLY A 197 -0.26 4.24 12.01
N ILE A 198 -0.72 4.63 10.82
CA ILE A 198 0.11 5.34 9.83
C ILE A 198 0.45 6.75 10.30
N LEU A 199 -0.50 7.51 10.86
CA LEU A 199 -0.24 8.86 11.37
C LEU A 199 0.75 8.85 12.55
N ILE A 200 0.61 7.89 13.45
CA ILE A 200 1.52 7.69 14.57
C ILE A 200 2.90 7.28 14.03
N GLY A 201 2.95 6.34 13.09
CA GLY A 201 4.17 5.87 12.45
C GLY A 201 4.94 6.98 11.74
N GLN A 202 4.26 7.83 10.97
CA GLN A 202 4.87 9.00 10.32
C GLN A 202 5.45 9.98 11.34
N LYS A 203 4.67 10.35 12.36
CA LYS A 203 5.14 11.25 13.43
C LYS A 203 6.31 10.68 14.23
N LEU A 204 6.36 9.37 14.43
CA LEU A 204 7.47 8.71 15.11
C LEU A 204 8.70 8.63 14.21
N SER A 205 8.53 8.28 12.94
CA SER A 205 9.62 8.25 11.96
C SER A 205 10.30 9.63 11.85
N ASP A 206 9.51 10.70 11.74
CA ASP A 206 10.04 12.07 11.65
C ASP A 206 10.75 12.53 12.93
N ARG A 207 10.44 11.92 14.10
CA ARG A 207 11.05 12.25 15.39
C ARG A 207 12.26 11.38 15.74
N VAL A 208 12.29 10.13 15.26
CA VAL A 208 13.30 9.15 15.65
C VAL A 208 14.42 9.04 14.62
N GLY A 209 14.19 9.47 13.38
CA GLY A 209 15.18 9.42 12.29
C GLY A 209 15.19 8.06 11.61
#